data_AF-A0A947HLA6-F1
#
_entry.id   AF-A0A947HLA6-F1
#
_cell.length_a   1.000
_cell.length_b   1.000
_cell.length_c   1.000
_cell.angle_alpha   90.00
_cell.angle_beta   90.00
_cell.angle_gamma   90.00
#
_symmetry.space_group_name_H-M   'P 1'
#
loop_
_entity.id
_entity.type
_entity.pdbx_description
1 polymer ?
#
loop_
_entity_poly.entity_id
_entity_poly.type
_entity_poly.pdbx_seq_one_letter_code
_entity_poly.pdbx_strand_id
1 'polypeptide(L)'
;MQLRSRHASLISVGLGVTLFVLSGAALAADAEPVTTTISAVTVYADRAQVTRTGTVELNGTRRYAVEKLPGWIDPESVRATLKPSSGRILDVTVETSFLAEAAGDAVKAADAAVREIADQLGEIEDEEKVLKDEIARLESLRAFTIDKLPKELATRDISVKTMGDTLGF
;
A
#
# COMPACT_ATOMS: atom_id res chain seq x y z
N MET A 1 -0.73 3.27 76.24
CA MET A 1 -0.28 4.61 76.72
C MET A 1 1.12 4.79 76.16
N GLN A 2 1.26 5.43 74.99
CA GLN A 2 1.52 6.88 74.87
C GLN A 2 2.93 7.19 75.43
N LEU A 3 3.96 7.45 74.63
CA LEU A 3 4.23 8.70 73.90
C LEU A 3 5.42 8.41 72.95
N ARG A 4 5.33 8.50 71.62
CA ARG A 4 5.35 9.75 70.82
C ARG A 4 6.26 10.83 71.40
N SER A 5 7.48 10.85 70.87
CA SER A 5 8.48 11.92 70.97
C SER A 5 9.20 11.97 69.63
N ARG A 6 9.52 13.08 68.99
CA ARG A 6 9.31 14.53 69.15
C ARG A 6 9.97 15.16 67.89
N HIS A 7 9.74 16.46 67.70
CA HIS A 7 10.46 17.38 66.79
C HIS A 7 9.92 17.39 65.35
N ALA A 8 9.05 18.31 64.94
CA ALA A 8 9.23 19.77 64.78
C ALA A 8 10.29 20.13 63.73
N SER A 9 9.85 20.54 62.53
CA SER A 9 10.36 21.75 61.88
C SER A 9 9.46 22.15 60.70
N LEU A 10 8.92 23.37 60.79
CA LEU A 10 8.27 24.15 59.74
C LEU A 10 9.36 24.77 58.86
N ILE A 11 9.35 24.55 57.54
CA ILE A 11 10.11 25.39 56.60
C ILE A 11 9.30 25.62 55.30
N SER A 12 8.76 26.84 55.22
CA SER A 12 8.61 27.76 54.08
C SER A 12 8.04 27.33 52.72
N VAL A 13 7.04 28.12 52.32
CA VAL A 13 6.53 28.42 50.98
C VAL A 13 7.66 28.72 49.98
N GLY A 14 7.60 28.09 48.81
CA GLY A 14 8.50 28.36 47.68
C GLY A 14 7.80 28.03 46.36
N LEU A 15 7.42 29.10 45.67
CA LEU A 15 6.98 29.22 44.28
C LEU A 15 7.62 28.20 43.32
N GLY A 16 6.80 27.52 42.52
CA GLY A 16 7.22 26.77 41.33
C GLY A 16 7.00 25.26 41.41
N VAL A 17 5.78 24.81 41.08
CA VAL A 17 5.52 23.37 40.84
C VAL A 17 4.76 23.23 39.53
N THR A 18 5.57 23.04 38.49
CA THR A 18 5.41 22.03 37.43
C THR A 18 3.99 21.66 37.01
N LEU A 19 3.69 22.01 35.77
CA LEU A 19 2.66 21.42 34.93
C LEU A 19 2.77 19.89 35.01
N PHE A 20 1.88 19.29 35.79
CA PHE A 20 1.70 17.85 35.88
C PHE A 20 1.07 17.40 34.56
N VAL A 21 1.92 17.16 33.56
CA VAL A 21 1.53 16.42 32.36
C VAL A 21 1.12 15.04 32.85
N LEU A 22 -0.19 14.85 32.95
CA LEU A 22 -0.83 13.57 33.20
C LEU A 22 -0.56 12.70 31.96
N SER A 23 0.65 12.13 31.90
CA SER A 23 1.03 11.08 30.94
C SER A 23 0.21 9.84 31.27
N GLY A 24 -1.03 9.81 30.76
CA GLY A 24 -1.91 8.65 30.73
C GLY A 24 -1.47 7.62 29.70
N ALA A 25 -0.18 7.28 29.64
CA ALA A 25 0.38 6.24 28.79
C ALA A 25 0.65 4.93 29.56
N ALA A 26 -0.02 4.74 30.70
CA ALA A 26 0.07 3.52 31.48
C ALA A 26 -1.21 2.70 31.29
N LEU A 27 -1.34 2.01 30.16
CA LEU A 27 -2.20 0.82 30.01
C LEU A 27 -1.88 0.01 28.72
N ALA A 28 -0.66 0.10 28.19
CA ALA A 28 -0.13 -0.97 27.34
C ALA A 28 0.35 -2.10 28.26
N ALA A 29 -0.59 -2.79 28.90
CA ALA A 29 -0.28 -4.00 29.63
C ALA A 29 0.22 -5.02 28.60
N ASP A 30 1.51 -5.34 28.71
CA ASP A 30 2.27 -6.34 27.96
C ASP A 30 1.41 -7.62 27.78
N ALA A 31 0.83 -7.75 26.59
CA ALA A 31 0.00 -8.90 26.24
C ALA A 31 0.93 -9.96 25.66
N GLU A 32 1.07 -11.08 26.35
CA GLU A 32 1.99 -12.13 25.94
C GLU A 32 1.47 -12.79 24.65
N PRO A 33 2.29 -12.84 23.57
CA PRO A 33 1.84 -13.37 22.29
C PRO A 33 1.67 -14.88 22.36
N VAL A 34 0.50 -15.37 21.97
CA VAL A 34 0.17 -16.79 21.97
C VAL A 34 0.20 -17.34 20.55
N THR A 35 1.07 -18.33 20.33
CA THR A 35 1.06 -19.09 19.08
C THR A 35 -0.13 -20.03 19.06
N THR A 36 -1.00 -19.86 18.06
CA THR A 36 -2.20 -20.71 17.87
C THR A 36 -2.22 -21.29 16.46
N THR A 37 -2.66 -22.54 16.36
CA THR A 37 -2.81 -23.27 15.08
C THR A 37 -4.28 -23.41 14.74
N ILE A 38 -4.63 -23.34 13.45
CA ILE A 38 -5.98 -23.61 12.97
C ILE A 38 -6.24 -25.12 13.07
N SER A 39 -7.22 -25.52 13.87
CA SER A 39 -7.57 -26.93 14.09
C SER A 39 -8.73 -27.39 13.22
N ALA A 40 -9.68 -26.50 12.92
CA ALA A 40 -10.82 -26.80 12.07
C ALA A 40 -11.34 -25.54 11.37
N VAL A 41 -11.82 -25.71 10.13
CA VAL A 41 -12.50 -24.67 9.35
C VAL A 41 -13.78 -25.24 8.79
N THR A 42 -14.91 -24.58 9.06
CA THR A 42 -16.21 -24.91 8.47
C THR A 42 -16.64 -23.73 7.58
N VAL A 43 -16.82 -23.98 6.28
CA VAL A 43 -17.14 -22.94 5.30
C VAL A 43 -18.64 -22.95 5.02
N TYR A 44 -19.27 -21.79 5.16
CA TYR A 44 -20.64 -21.49 4.74
C TYR A 44 -20.61 -20.62 3.47
N ALA A 45 -21.76 -20.37 2.86
CA ALA A 45 -21.86 -19.63 1.60
C ALA A 45 -21.30 -18.19 1.68
N ASP A 46 -21.44 -17.54 2.84
CA ASP A 46 -21.10 -16.13 3.07
C ASP A 46 -20.05 -15.93 4.18
N ARG A 47 -19.71 -16.97 4.94
CA ARG A 47 -18.77 -16.89 6.08
C ARG A 47 -18.03 -18.21 6.31
N ALA A 48 -16.86 -18.14 6.94
CA ALA A 48 -16.15 -19.32 7.41
C ALA A 48 -16.00 -19.25 8.94
N GLN A 49 -16.35 -20.33 9.62
CA GLN A 49 -16.08 -20.51 11.03
C GLN A 49 -14.72 -21.18 11.21
N VAL A 50 -13.79 -20.48 11.85
CA VAL A 50 -12.41 -20.95 12.09
C VAL A 50 -12.25 -21.25 13.58
N THR A 51 -11.82 -22.47 13.90
CA THR A 51 -11.42 -22.86 15.25
C THR A 51 -9.91 -22.88 15.33
N ARG A 52 -9.34 -22.10 16.27
CA ARG A 52 -7.90 -22.09 16.58
C ARG A 52 -7.67 -22.65 17.97
N THR A 53 -6.58 -23.36 18.16
CA THR A 53 -6.15 -23.90 19.46
C THR A 53 -4.71 -23.52 19.72
N GLY A 54 -4.40 -23.17 20.97
CA GLY A 54 -3.04 -22.92 21.44
C GLY A 54 -2.92 -23.27 22.91
N THR A 55 -1.70 -23.54 23.34
CA THR A 55 -1.38 -23.88 24.73
C THR A 55 -0.69 -22.70 25.37
N VAL A 56 -1.11 -22.35 26.59
CA VAL A 56 -0.57 -21.22 27.35
C VAL A 56 -0.40 -21.66 28.80
N GLU A 57 0.73 -21.29 29.41
CA GLU A 57 0.93 -21.46 30.84
C GLU A 57 0.28 -20.30 31.60
N LEU A 58 -0.76 -20.62 32.37
CA LEU A 58 -1.53 -19.62 33.11
C LEU A 58 -0.79 -19.25 34.41
N ASN A 59 -0.07 -18.13 34.39
CA ASN A 59 0.66 -17.59 35.53
C ASN A 59 -0.02 -16.31 36.07
N GLY A 60 -1.05 -16.50 36.91
CA GLY A 60 -1.83 -15.40 37.52
C GLY A 60 -2.77 -14.71 36.53
N THR A 61 -3.14 -13.46 36.83
CA THR A 61 -3.99 -12.64 35.95
C THR A 61 -3.11 -11.94 34.91
N ARG A 62 -3.12 -12.43 33.67
CA ARG A 62 -2.40 -11.84 32.53
C ARG A 62 -3.30 -11.68 31.32
N ARG A 63 -2.92 -10.76 30.43
CA ARG A 63 -3.53 -10.58 29.11
C ARG A 63 -2.69 -11.38 28.10
N TYR A 64 -3.37 -12.09 27.22
CA TYR A 64 -2.76 -12.90 26.17
C TYR A 64 -3.26 -12.40 24.82
N ALA A 65 -2.35 -12.18 23.87
CA ALA A 65 -2.69 -11.69 22.54
C ALA A 65 -2.57 -12.82 21.50
N VAL A 66 -3.61 -13.01 20.69
CA VAL A 66 -3.54 -13.90 19.52
C VAL A 66 -3.28 -13.04 18.29
N GLU A 67 -2.04 -13.05 17.83
CA GLU A 67 -1.62 -12.24 16.69
C GLU A 67 -2.01 -12.87 15.34
N LYS A 68 -1.85 -12.07 14.26
CA LYS A 68 -2.05 -12.48 12.87
C LYS A 68 -3.47 -12.98 12.59
N LEU A 69 -4.46 -12.30 13.16
CA LEU A 69 -5.85 -12.50 12.81
C LEU A 69 -6.19 -11.68 11.56
N PRO A 70 -6.96 -12.24 10.60
CA PRO A 70 -7.45 -11.47 9.47
C PRO A 70 -8.26 -10.23 9.91
N GLY A 71 -8.04 -9.09 9.23
CA GLY A 71 -8.69 -7.82 9.58
C GLY A 71 -10.20 -7.74 9.28
N TRP A 72 -10.77 -8.78 8.64
CA TRP A 72 -12.19 -8.87 8.28
C TRP A 72 -13.02 -9.71 9.26
N ILE A 73 -12.47 -10.05 10.43
CA ILE A 73 -13.21 -10.76 11.48
C ILE A 73 -14.29 -9.84 12.07
N ASP A 74 -15.48 -10.40 12.28
CA ASP A 74 -16.53 -9.78 13.08
C ASP A 74 -16.19 -9.88 14.58
N PRO A 75 -15.96 -8.74 15.28
CA PRO A 75 -15.64 -8.73 16.71
C PRO A 75 -16.69 -9.42 17.58
N GLU A 76 -17.97 -9.36 17.19
CA GLU A 76 -19.07 -9.95 17.97
C GLU A 76 -19.13 -11.48 17.85
N SER A 77 -18.53 -12.03 16.79
CA SER A 77 -18.47 -13.47 16.55
C SER A 77 -17.30 -14.17 17.26
N VAL A 78 -16.41 -13.43 17.92
CA VAL A 78 -15.23 -14.01 18.57
C VAL A 78 -15.62 -14.62 19.92
N ARG A 79 -15.34 -15.91 20.08
CA ARG A 79 -15.59 -16.64 21.32
C ARG A 79 -14.34 -17.41 21.73
N ALA A 80 -13.86 -17.15 22.94
CA ALA A 80 -12.74 -17.86 23.53
C ALA A 80 -13.24 -18.93 24.51
N THR A 81 -12.55 -20.06 24.58
CA THR A 81 -12.85 -21.13 25.55
C THR A 81 -11.54 -21.74 26.02
N LEU A 82 -11.41 -21.94 27.32
CA LEU A 82 -10.26 -22.61 27.93
C LEU A 82 -10.58 -24.08 28.16
N LYS A 83 -9.63 -24.95 27.81
CA LYS A 83 -9.64 -26.38 28.16
C LYS A 83 -8.22 -26.73 28.63
N PRO A 84 -8.01 -27.36 29.81
CA PRO A 84 -8.96 -27.73 30.86
C PRO A 84 -9.47 -26.53 31.69
N SER A 85 -10.52 -26.72 32.49
CA SER A 85 -11.29 -25.67 33.21
C SER A 85 -10.56 -25.02 34.41
N SER A 86 -9.22 -25.02 34.43
CA SER A 86 -8.40 -24.50 35.54
C SER A 86 -8.29 -22.96 35.55
N GLY A 87 -8.87 -22.26 34.57
CA GLY A 87 -8.83 -20.81 34.45
C GLY A 87 -10.20 -20.21 34.14
N ARG A 88 -10.34 -18.91 34.43
CA ARG A 88 -11.53 -18.11 34.09
C ARG A 88 -11.14 -17.03 33.09
N ILE A 89 -11.93 -16.91 32.01
CA ILE A 89 -11.83 -15.79 31.08
C ILE A 89 -12.58 -14.60 31.70
N LEU A 90 -11.87 -13.49 31.87
CA LEU A 90 -12.46 -12.26 32.41
C LEU A 90 -13.10 -11.42 31.30
N ASP A 91 -12.35 -11.23 30.21
CA ASP A 91 -12.76 -10.41 29.09
C ASP A 91 -12.11 -10.91 27.79
N VAL A 92 -12.77 -10.66 26.66
CA VAL A 92 -12.26 -10.95 25.32
C VAL A 92 -12.46 -9.68 24.50
N THR A 93 -11.35 -9.00 24.22
CA THR A 93 -11.34 -7.79 23.41
C THR A 93 -10.67 -8.09 22.06
N VAL A 94 -11.27 -7.60 20.98
CA VAL A 94 -10.67 -7.66 19.64
C VAL A 94 -10.17 -6.27 19.31
N GLU A 95 -8.85 -6.14 19.13
CA GLU A 95 -8.22 -4.88 18.75
C GLU A 95 -7.59 -5.01 17.36
N THR A 96 -7.88 -4.05 16.48
CA THR A 96 -7.26 -3.96 15.16
C THR A 96 -6.03 -3.07 15.26
N SER A 97 -4.84 -3.68 15.22
CA SER A 97 -3.59 -2.94 15.07
C SER A 97 -3.17 -2.93 13.60
N PHE A 98 -2.99 -1.73 13.05
CA PHE A 98 -2.43 -1.57 11.71
C PHE A 98 -0.91 -1.63 11.81
N LEU A 99 -0.28 -2.60 11.15
CA LEU A 99 1.18 -2.58 10.93
C LEU A 99 1.50 -1.42 9.99
N ALA A 100 1.80 -0.26 10.55
CA ALA A 100 2.09 0.95 9.79
C ALA A 100 3.36 0.82 8.90
N GLU A 101 4.28 -0.07 9.26
CA GLU A 101 5.63 -0.09 8.67
C GLU A 101 5.76 -1.05 7.48
N ALA A 102 5.19 -2.26 7.57
CA ALA A 102 5.29 -3.26 6.49
C ALA A 102 4.45 -2.91 5.24
N ALA A 103 3.36 -2.15 5.42
CA ALA A 103 2.56 -1.67 4.30
C ALA A 103 3.31 -0.62 3.48
N GLY A 104 4.15 0.22 4.10
CA GLY A 104 4.83 1.31 3.42
C GLY A 104 5.82 0.84 2.37
N ASP A 105 6.68 -0.12 2.69
CA ASP A 105 7.77 -0.52 1.79
C ASP A 105 7.29 -1.43 0.65
N ALA A 106 6.37 -2.36 0.92
CA ALA A 106 5.78 -3.19 -0.11
C ALA A 106 4.93 -2.37 -1.09
N VAL A 107 4.18 -1.39 -0.59
CA VAL A 107 3.38 -0.49 -1.45
C VAL A 107 4.28 0.43 -2.26
N LYS A 108 5.35 1.00 -1.68
CA LYS A 108 6.33 1.80 -2.44
C LYS A 108 7.00 1.00 -3.55
N ALA A 109 7.36 -0.25 -3.29
CA ALA A 109 7.96 -1.13 -4.29
C ALA A 109 6.98 -1.43 -5.44
N ALA A 110 5.71 -1.69 -5.11
CA ALA A 110 4.66 -1.89 -6.12
C ALA A 110 4.42 -0.61 -6.95
N ASP A 111 4.34 0.56 -6.32
CA ASP A 111 4.18 1.85 -7.01
C ASP A 111 5.38 2.15 -7.93
N ALA A 112 6.59 1.82 -7.52
CA ALA A 112 7.78 1.97 -8.36
C ALA A 112 7.71 1.07 -9.59
N ALA A 113 7.29 -0.19 -9.44
CA ALA A 113 7.12 -1.11 -10.57
C ALA A 113 6.02 -0.64 -11.54
N VAL A 114 4.91 -0.08 -11.03
CA VAL A 114 3.85 0.48 -11.87
C VAL A 114 4.36 1.68 -12.67
N ARG A 115 5.14 2.58 -12.06
CA ARG A 115 5.73 3.72 -12.77
C ARG A 115 6.68 3.28 -13.88
N GLU A 116 7.57 2.33 -13.58
CA GLU A 116 8.50 1.78 -14.57
C GLU A 116 7.76 1.20 -15.78
N ILE A 117 6.70 0.40 -15.55
CA ILE A 117 5.90 -0.18 -16.64
C ILE A 117 5.16 0.92 -17.42
N ALA A 118 4.64 1.95 -16.75
CA ALA A 118 3.96 3.07 -17.40
C ALA A 118 4.92 3.89 -18.27
N ASP A 119 6.15 4.10 -17.81
CA ASP A 119 7.20 4.79 -18.55
C ASP A 119 7.60 3.99 -19.80
N GLN A 120 7.77 2.67 -19.67
CA GLN A 120 8.04 1.77 -20.81
C GLN A 120 6.90 1.76 -21.83
N LEU A 121 5.65 1.78 -21.37
CA LEU A 121 4.50 1.85 -22.26
C LEU A 121 4.48 3.19 -23.02
N GLY A 122 4.79 4.30 -22.34
CA GLY A 122 4.89 5.62 -22.97
C GLY A 122 5.97 5.68 -24.05
N GLU A 123 7.14 5.08 -23.80
CA GLU A 123 8.21 4.98 -24.80
C GLU A 123 7.75 4.23 -26.07
N ILE A 124 7.08 3.08 -25.89
CA ILE A 124 6.56 2.28 -27.01
C ILE A 124 5.47 3.04 -27.78
N GLU A 125 4.58 3.75 -27.09
CA GLU A 125 3.52 4.55 -27.73
C GLU A 125 4.11 5.72 -28.54
N ASP A 126 5.17 6.35 -28.02
CA ASP A 126 5.89 7.41 -28.74
C ASP A 126 6.59 6.86 -29.99
N GLU A 127 7.24 5.69 -29.90
CA GLU A 127 7.83 5.00 -31.06
C GLU A 127 6.77 4.64 -32.11
N GLU A 128 5.62 4.10 -31.68
CA GLU A 128 4.51 3.75 -32.57
C GLU A 128 4.00 4.98 -33.32
N LYS A 129 3.90 6.12 -32.64
CA LYS A 129 3.46 7.38 -33.25
C LYS A 129 4.45 7.87 -34.31
N VAL A 130 5.76 7.84 -34.02
CA VAL A 130 6.81 8.22 -34.98
C VAL A 130 6.75 7.33 -36.23
N LEU A 131 6.59 6.01 -36.05
CA LEU A 131 6.49 5.07 -37.17
C LEU A 131 5.23 5.31 -38.01
N LYS A 132 4.09 5.59 -37.38
CA LYS A 132 2.85 5.95 -38.08
C LYS A 132 3.01 7.22 -38.90
N ASP A 133 3.67 8.24 -38.37
CA ASP A 133 3.92 9.49 -39.08
C ASP A 133 4.84 9.26 -40.30
N GLU A 134 5.85 8.39 -40.18
CA GLU A 134 6.73 8.05 -41.30
C GLU A 134 5.99 7.25 -42.39
N ILE A 135 5.13 6.30 -42.00
CA ILE A 135 4.27 5.58 -42.96
C ILE A 135 3.37 6.57 -43.71
N ALA A 136 2.68 7.46 -42.99
CA ALA A 136 1.81 8.46 -43.60
C ALA A 136 2.58 9.39 -44.56
N ARG A 137 3.82 9.75 -44.20
CA ARG A 137 4.73 10.51 -45.07
C ARG A 137 5.03 9.75 -46.36
N LEU A 138 5.43 8.49 -46.28
CA LEU A 138 5.73 7.67 -47.45
C LEU A 138 4.51 7.44 -48.35
N GLU A 139 3.32 7.26 -47.76
CA GLU A 139 2.06 7.17 -48.50
C GLU A 139 1.76 8.45 -49.28
N SER A 140 1.98 9.62 -48.68
CA SER A 140 1.78 10.90 -49.35
C SER A 140 2.75 11.10 -50.53
N LEU A 141 4.02 10.69 -50.38
CA LEU A 141 5.01 10.71 -51.45
C LEU A 141 4.65 9.74 -52.57
N ARG A 142 4.17 8.54 -52.22
CA ARG A 142 3.71 7.54 -53.19
C ARG A 142 2.52 8.06 -53.99
N ALA A 143 1.51 8.64 -53.33
CA ALA A 143 0.35 9.22 -54.00
C ALA A 143 0.76 10.36 -54.94
N PHE A 144 1.63 11.27 -54.48
CA PHE A 144 2.16 12.35 -55.31
C PHE A 144 2.93 11.82 -56.53
N THR A 145 3.74 10.78 -56.35
CA THR A 145 4.53 10.14 -57.41
C THR A 145 3.64 9.50 -58.47
N ILE A 146 2.60 8.76 -58.07
CA ILE A 146 1.71 8.07 -59.00
C ILE A 146 0.80 9.05 -59.74
N ASP A 147 0.25 10.05 -59.06
CA ASP A 147 -0.79 10.91 -59.65
C ASP A 147 -0.22 12.13 -60.38
N LYS A 148 0.88 12.72 -59.88
CA LYS A 148 1.38 14.01 -60.39
C LYS A 148 2.54 13.85 -61.36
N LEU A 149 3.45 12.89 -61.18
CA LEU A 149 4.60 12.75 -62.10
C LEU A 149 4.18 12.41 -63.54
N PRO A 150 3.27 11.47 -63.83
CA PRO A 150 2.89 11.18 -65.22
C PRO A 150 2.21 12.38 -65.87
N LYS A 151 1.42 13.14 -65.10
CA LYS A 151 0.71 14.32 -65.58
C LYS A 151 1.65 15.50 -65.85
N GLU A 152 2.62 15.73 -64.97
CA GLU A 152 3.68 16.73 -65.16
C GLU A 152 4.63 16.33 -66.30
N LEU A 153 4.99 15.05 -66.44
CA LEU A 153 5.80 14.56 -67.55
C LEU A 153 5.07 14.68 -68.89
N ALA A 154 3.76 14.40 -68.94
CA ALA A 154 2.94 14.58 -70.14
C ALA A 154 2.70 16.07 -70.49
N THR A 155 2.74 16.96 -69.50
CA THR A 155 2.55 18.41 -69.72
C THR A 155 3.88 19.11 -70.02
N ARG A 156 5.00 18.57 -69.51
CA ARG A 156 6.37 19.04 -69.75
C ARG A 156 7.03 18.29 -70.91
N ASP A 157 6.31 18.08 -72.01
CA ASP A 157 6.96 17.93 -73.32
C ASP A 157 7.69 19.25 -73.60
N ILE A 158 8.95 19.34 -73.13
CA ILE A 158 9.84 20.42 -73.47
C ILE A 158 10.07 20.27 -74.97
N SER A 159 9.31 21.00 -75.79
CA SER A 159 9.58 21.03 -77.21
C SER A 159 11.04 21.46 -77.38
N VAL A 160 11.80 20.73 -78.20
CA VAL A 160 13.22 21.02 -78.46
C VAL A 160 13.42 22.48 -78.92
N LYS A 161 12.36 23.13 -79.39
CA LYS A 161 12.30 24.55 -79.72
C LYS A 161 12.48 25.48 -78.50
N THR A 162 11.88 25.16 -77.35
CA THR A 162 11.95 26.01 -76.14
C THR A 162 13.30 25.87 -75.42
N MET A 163 13.95 24.71 -75.48
CA MET A 163 15.30 24.54 -74.96
C MET A 163 16.35 25.27 -75.83
N GLY A 164 16.08 25.40 -77.14
CA GLY A 164 16.85 26.24 -78.06
C GLY A 164 16.74 27.73 -77.74
N ASP A 165 15.56 28.22 -77.35
CA ASP A 165 15.35 29.63 -76.96
C ASP A 165 16.06 30.01 -75.64
N THR A 166 16.35 29.04 -74.77
CA THR A 166 17.02 29.28 -73.48
C THR A 166 18.54 29.12 -73.50
N LEU A 167 19.11 28.60 -74.59
CA LEU A 167 20.57 28.45 -74.79
C LEU A 167 21.13 29.41 -75.87
N GLY A 168 20.30 30.32 -76.38
CA GLY A 168 20.78 31.49 -77.12
C GLY A 168 21.47 32.47 -76.17
N PHE A 169 22.78 32.63 -76.34
CA PHE A 169 23.48 33.87 -76.01
C PHE A 169 22.94 35.03 -76.86
#